data_AF-A0A0V8RTC0-F1
#
_entry.id   AF-A0A0V8RTC0-F1
#
_cell.length_a   1.000
_cell.length_b   1.000
_cell.length_c   1.000
_cell.angle_alpha   90.00
_cell.angle_beta   90.00
_cell.angle_gamma   90.00
#
_symmetry.space_group_name_H-M   'P 1'
#
loop_
_entity.id
_entity.type
_entity.pdbx_description
1 polymer ?
#
loop_
_entity_poly.entity_id
_entity_poly.type
_entity_poly.pdbx_seq_one_letter_code
_entity_poly.pdbx_strand_id
1 'polypeptide(L)' 'MANKELKLYVHRLYEYDYKTGTIRRKNKICPRCGSFMAFHKKPVPRWHCGKCGHTEFVRESK' A
#
# COMPACT_ATOMS: atom_id res chain seq x y z
N MET A 1 -1.36 -27.20 6.65
CA MET A 1 -1.83 -25.97 5.96
C MET A 1 -0.60 -25.18 5.58
N ALA A 2 -0.32 -25.05 4.29
CA ALA A 2 0.98 -24.61 3.77
C ALA A 2 1.48 -23.32 4.43
N ASN A 3 2.65 -23.41 5.08
CA ASN A 3 3.37 -22.29 5.63
C ASN A 3 3.94 -21.46 4.45
N LYS A 4 3.08 -20.61 3.87
CA LYS A 4 3.45 -19.74 2.77
C LYS A 4 4.29 -18.62 3.34
N GLU A 5 5.61 -18.70 3.17
CA GLU A 5 6.55 -17.63 3.51
C GLU A 5 6.03 -16.30 2.96
N LEU A 6 5.49 -15.48 3.85
CA LEU A 6 5.01 -14.15 3.54
C LEU A 6 6.25 -13.29 3.30
N LYS A 7 6.66 -13.16 2.03
CA LYS A 7 7.75 -12.27 1.59
C LYS A 7 7.37 -10.80 1.87
N LEU A 8 7.50 -10.38 3.12
CA LEU A 8 7.16 -9.06 3.68
C LEU A 8 8.34 -8.08 3.62
N TYR A 9 9.30 -8.29 2.72
CA TYR A 9 10.43 -7.38 2.62
C TYR A 9 9.99 -5.97 2.20
N VAL A 10 10.30 -4.98 3.05
CA VAL A 10 9.87 -3.57 2.89
C VAL A 10 10.32 -2.98 1.54
N HIS A 11 11.48 -3.37 1.03
CA HIS A 11 12.00 -2.87 -0.25
C HIS A 11 11.07 -3.17 -1.45
N ARG A 12 10.21 -4.19 -1.36
CA ARG A 12 9.28 -4.56 -2.45
C ARG A 12 8.13 -3.59 -2.66
N LEU A 13 7.90 -2.68 -1.70
CA LEU A 13 6.91 -1.60 -1.77
C LEU A 13 7.32 -0.45 -2.67
N TYR A 14 8.60 -0.43 -3.08
CA TYR A 14 9.15 0.52 -4.03
C TYR A 14 9.35 -0.15 -5.37
N GLU A 15 9.18 0.62 -6.43
CA GLU A 15 9.51 0.26 -7.79
C GLU A 15 10.62 1.19 -8.26
N TYR A 16 11.65 0.61 -8.87
CA TYR A 16 12.77 1.36 -9.41
C TYR A 16 12.68 1.33 -10.93
N ASP A 17 12.61 2.50 -11.55
CA ASP A 17 12.72 2.62 -12.99
C ASP A 17 14.20 2.77 -13.38
N TYR A 18 14.78 1.68 -13.88
CA TYR A 18 16.18 1.63 -14.31
C TYR A 18 16.48 2.52 -15.53
N LYS A 19 15.46 2.95 -16.29
CA LYS A 19 15.67 3.81 -17.46
C LYS A 19 15.85 5.27 -17.07
N THR A 20 15.07 5.73 -16.09
CA THR A 20 15.07 7.13 -15.64
C THR A 20 15.83 7.34 -14.33
N GLY A 21 16.17 6.25 -13.61
CA GLY A 21 16.79 6.30 -12.29
C GLY A 21 15.82 6.75 -11.18
N THR A 22 14.50 6.66 -11.41
CA THR A 22 13.50 7.17 -10.48
C THR A 22 12.90 6.08 -9.60
N ILE A 23 12.68 6.42 -8.32
CA ILE A 23 12.01 5.54 -7.36
C ILE A 23 10.54 5.94 -7.27
N ARG A 24 9.63 5.01 -7.56
CA ARG A 24 8.18 5.18 -7.42
C ARG A 24 7.67 4.31 -6.29
N ARG A 25 6.68 4.82 -5.55
CA ARG A 25 6.02 4.11 -4.46
C ARG A 25 4.82 3.36 -5.02
N LYS A 26 4.64 2.09 -4.66
CA LYS A 26 3.48 1.29 -5.11
C LYS A 26 2.20 1.62 -4.35
N ASN A 27 2.33 1.98 -3.07
CA ASN A 27 1.20 2.25 -2.19
C ASN A 27 0.88 3.74 -2.09
N LYS A 28 -0.38 4.06 -1.78
CA LYS A 28 -0.86 5.42 -1.53
C LYS A 28 -0.21 6.02 -0.28
N ILE A 29 0.02 7.33 -0.32
CA ILE A 29 0.45 8.13 0.83
C ILE A 29 -0.78 8.62 1.59
N CYS A 30 -0.73 8.55 2.92
CA CYS A 30 -1.79 9.08 3.77
C CYS A 30 -1.85 10.60 3.66
N PRO A 31 -3.02 11.19 3.34
CA PRO A 31 -3.15 12.64 3.19
C PRO A 31 -2.99 13.40 4.52
N ARG A 32 -3.12 12.71 5.66
CA ARG A 32 -3.01 13.35 7.00
C ARG A 32 -1.58 13.39 7.53
N CYS A 33 -0.85 12.27 7.45
CA CYS A 33 0.44 12.13 8.13
C CYS A 33 1.61 11.79 7.19
N GLY A 34 1.37 11.70 5.88
CA GLY A 34 2.42 11.40 4.88
C GLY A 34 2.98 9.98 4.95
N SER A 35 2.42 9.10 5.79
CA SER A 35 2.88 7.71 5.93
C SER A 35 2.29 6.79 4.85
N PHE A 36 2.90 5.63 4.63
CA PHE A 36 2.38 4.62 3.71
C PHE A 36 1.04 4.06 4.20
N MET A 37 0.08 3.95 3.28
CA MET A 37 -1.18 3.26 3.53
C MET A 37 -1.10 1.81 3.04
N ALA A 38 -1.74 0.90 3.78
CA ALA A 38 -1.92 -0.49 3.39
C ALA A 38 -3.25 -0.63 2.63
N PHE A 39 -3.20 -1.32 1.49
CA PHE A 39 -4.41 -1.65 0.74
C PHE A 39 -4.93 -3.01 1.16
N HIS A 40 -6.13 -3.04 1.73
CA HIS A 40 -6.83 -4.26 2.09
C HIS A 40 -7.94 -4.52 1.09
N LYS A 41 -7.93 -5.68 0.44
CA LYS A 41 -8.91 -6.05 -0.59
C LYS A 41 -10.23 -6.60 -0.03
N LYS A 42 -10.20 -7.19 1.18
CA LYS A 42 -11.35 -7.86 1.80
C LYS A 42 -11.64 -7.29 3.20
N PRO A 43 -12.90 -7.29 3.66
CA PRO A 43 -14.13 -7.63 2.91
C PRO A 43 -14.52 -6.55 1.89
N VAL A 44 -14.17 -5.29 2.14
CA VAL A 44 -14.35 -4.14 1.23
C VAL A 44 -12.97 -3.55 0.93
N PRO A 45 -12.67 -3.19 -0.34
CA PRO A 45 -11.40 -2.57 -0.70
C PRO A 45 -11.22 -1.23 0.02
N ARG A 46 -10.15 -1.12 0.81
CA ARG A 46 -9.86 0.08 1.60
C ARG A 46 -8.36 0.34 1.71
N TRP A 47 -8.01 1.62 1.79
CA TRP A 47 -6.71 2.10 2.21
C TRP A 47 -6.76 2.39 3.69
N HIS A 48 -5.87 1.76 4.46
CA HIS A 48 -5.77 2.00 5.90
C HIS A 48 -4.37 2.51 6.25
N CYS A 49 -4.31 3.59 7.03
CA CYS A 49 -3.06 4.11 7.56
C CYS A 49 -2.79 3.54 8.95
N GLY A 50 -1.73 2.73 9.08
CA GLY A 50 -1.35 2.14 10.37
C GLY A 50 -0.81 3.14 11.40
N LYS A 51 -0.40 4.36 10.98
CA LYS A 51 0.14 5.37 11.91
C LYS A 51 -0.94 6.23 12.58
N CYS A 52 -1.91 6.70 11.81
CA CYS A 52 -2.93 7.64 12.31
C CYS A 52 -4.36 7.08 12.31
N GLY A 53 -4.55 5.82 11.90
CA GLY A 53 -5.87 5.16 11.84
C GLY A 53 -6.78 5.61 10.69
N HIS A 54 -6.37 6.58 9.88
CA HIS A 54 -7.16 7.08 8.75
C HIS A 54 -7.46 5.95 7.75
N THR A 55 -8.73 5.82 7.35
CA THR A 55 -9.19 4.77 6.46
C THR A 55 -10.03 5.36 5.33
N GLU A 56 -9.69 5.01 4.09
CA GLU A 56 -10.42 5.43 2.89
C GLU A 56 -10.96 4.20 2.18
N PHE A 57 -12.27 4.14 2.00
CA PHE A 57 -12.92 3.07 1.27
C PHE A 57 -12.90 3.39 -0.21
N VAL A 58 -12.40 2.46 -1.03
CA VAL A 58 -12.45 2.60 -2.48
C VAL A 58 -13.87 2.23 -2.90
N ARG A 59 -14.68 3.24 -3.21
CA ARG A 59 -15.96 3.03 -3.87
C ARG A 59 -15.69 2.95 -5.36
N GLU A 60 -16.00 1.82 -5.97
CA GLU A 60 -16.10 1.76 -7.43
C GLU A 60 -17.29 2.63 -7.83
N SER A 61 -17.02 3.74 -8.51
CA SER A 61 -18.05 4.54 -9.16
C SER A 61 -18.67 3.65 -10.25
N LYS A 62 -19.94 3.31 -10.05
CA LYS A 62 -20.79 2.58 -11.00
C LYS A 62 -20.87 3.30 -12.35
#